data_AF-A0AAD8D7Z9-F1
#
_entry.id   AF-A0AAD8D7Z9-F1
#
_cell.length_a   1.000
_cell.length_b   1.000
_cell.length_c   1.000
_cell.angle_alpha   90.00
_cell.angle_beta   90.00
_cell.angle_gamma   90.00
#
_symmetry.space_group_name_H-M   'P 1'
#
loop_
_entity.id
_entity.type
_entity.pdbx_description
1 polymer ?
#
loop_
_entity_poly.entity_id
_entity_poly.type
_entity_poly.pdbx_seq_one_letter_code
_entity_poly.pdbx_strand_id
1 'polypeptide(L)'
;MSAKQDRCDNILKKLKAAHEEADSEADQLMALKNKVEKLEEENNSLKHKGEIHPGSNVFAEELAWALTNKATSCTSFVRSLTLAVFDVETLVRSNLRGGRNKRQQDGERKDGLDSTKVHAIYAATLAKFPTATKSQIGSTINRKIAELRHNLRKQDTDKSSD
;
A
#
# COMPACT_ATOMS: atom_id res chain seq x y z
N MET A 1 -17.29 1.59 67.12
CA MET A 1 -16.48 1.07 66.00
C MET A 1 -15.03 1.45 66.28
N SER A 2 -14.11 0.48 66.25
CA SER A 2 -12.72 0.65 66.73
C SER A 2 -11.91 1.43 65.71
N ALA A 3 -11.11 2.42 66.15
CA ALA A 3 -10.22 3.21 65.28
C ALA A 3 -9.23 2.37 64.45
N LYS A 4 -9.03 1.08 64.81
CA LYS A 4 -8.28 0.11 64.02
C LYS A 4 -9.03 -0.34 62.75
N GLN A 5 -10.35 -0.46 62.83
CA GLN A 5 -11.23 -0.88 61.72
C GLN A 5 -11.22 0.18 60.61
N ASP A 6 -11.44 1.45 60.98
CA ASP A 6 -11.45 2.57 60.04
C ASP A 6 -10.09 2.74 59.34
N ARG A 7 -8.99 2.42 60.05
CA ARG A 7 -7.63 2.47 59.50
C ARG A 7 -7.39 1.36 58.47
N CYS A 8 -7.89 0.15 58.72
CA CYS A 8 -7.83 -0.95 57.76
C CYS A 8 -8.63 -0.65 56.49
N ASP A 9 -9.85 -0.11 56.63
CA ASP A 9 -10.71 0.20 55.49
C ASP A 9 -10.11 1.28 54.59
N ASN A 10 -9.45 2.28 55.20
CA ASN A 10 -8.75 3.34 54.45
C ASN A 10 -7.53 2.80 53.69
N ILE A 11 -6.79 1.85 54.27
CA ILE A 11 -5.67 1.18 53.59
C ILE A 11 -6.19 0.34 52.41
N LEU A 12 -7.25 -0.43 52.61
CA LEU A 12 -7.89 -1.24 51.57
C LEU A 12 -8.38 -0.39 50.39
N LYS A 13 -8.99 0.77 50.67
CA LYS A 13 -9.47 1.70 49.65
C LYS A 13 -8.32 2.31 48.83
N LYS A 14 -7.21 2.67 49.48
CA LYS A 14 -5.99 3.14 48.80
C LYS A 14 -5.34 2.06 47.94
N LEU A 15 -5.30 0.81 48.42
CA LEU A 15 -4.74 -0.31 47.67
C LEU A 15 -5.57 -0.63 46.41
N LYS A 16 -6.91 -0.56 46.49
CA LYS A 16 -7.78 -0.75 45.31
C LYS A 16 -7.59 0.34 44.26
N ALA A 17 -7.56 1.61 44.67
CA ALA A 17 -7.33 2.72 43.75
C ALA A 17 -5.97 2.61 43.05
N ALA A 18 -4.91 2.24 43.78
CA ALA A 18 -3.58 2.03 43.20
C ALA A 18 -3.54 0.85 42.20
N HIS A 19 -4.34 -0.20 42.42
CA HIS A 19 -4.45 -1.33 41.49
C HIS A 19 -5.17 -0.93 40.19
N GLU A 20 -6.29 -0.19 40.30
CA GLU A 20 -7.03 0.30 39.13
C GLU A 20 -6.18 1.29 38.29
N GLU A 21 -5.38 2.13 38.94
CA GLU A 21 -4.46 3.05 38.29
C GLU A 21 -3.33 2.28 37.56
N ALA A 22 -2.77 1.25 38.18
CA ALA A 22 -1.76 0.38 37.56
C ALA A 22 -2.30 -0.43 36.36
N ASP A 23 -3.55 -0.90 36.41
CA ASP A 23 -4.19 -1.58 35.28
C ASP A 23 -4.38 -0.61 34.09
N SER A 24 -4.77 0.64 34.37
CA SER A 24 -4.89 1.68 33.33
C SER A 24 -3.53 2.02 32.70
N GLU A 25 -2.46 2.08 33.49
CA GLU A 25 -1.10 2.29 32.99
C GLU A 25 -0.62 1.12 32.11
N ALA A 26 -0.95 -0.12 32.47
CA ALA A 26 -0.59 -1.31 31.70
C ALA A 26 -1.26 -1.33 30.32
N ASP A 27 -2.54 -0.97 30.23
CA ASP A 27 -3.28 -0.85 28.98
C ASP A 27 -2.70 0.24 28.07
N GLN A 28 -2.38 1.40 28.65
CA GLN A 28 -1.71 2.50 27.94
C GLN A 28 -0.34 2.06 27.41
N LEU A 29 0.44 1.32 28.21
CA LEU A 29 1.74 0.81 27.80
C LEU A 29 1.62 -0.20 26.66
N MET A 30 0.61 -1.08 26.68
CA MET A 30 0.33 -2.00 25.57
C MET A 30 -0.03 -1.26 24.27
N ALA A 31 -0.92 -0.26 24.37
CA ALA A 31 -1.30 0.55 23.21
C ALA A 31 -0.09 1.30 22.62
N LEU A 32 0.80 1.81 23.48
CA LEU A 32 2.01 2.51 23.07
C LEU A 32 3.00 1.56 22.39
N LYS A 33 3.21 0.35 22.94
CA LYS A 33 4.09 -0.67 22.34
C LYS A 33 3.63 -1.06 20.93
N ASN A 34 2.35 -1.35 20.76
CA ASN A 34 1.78 -1.68 19.44
C ASN A 34 1.95 -0.53 18.44
N LYS A 35 1.85 0.72 18.90
CA LYS A 35 2.07 1.90 18.06
C LYS A 35 3.53 2.05 17.65
N VAL A 36 4.47 1.78 18.57
CA VAL A 36 5.91 1.80 18.28
C VAL A 36 6.26 0.72 17.26
N GLU A 37 5.80 -0.51 17.45
CA GLU A 37 6.04 -1.62 16.51
C GLU A 37 5.54 -1.28 15.10
N LYS A 38 4.31 -0.74 14.99
CA LYS A 38 3.76 -0.29 13.71
C LYS A 38 4.59 0.81 13.04
N LEU A 39 5.12 1.76 13.83
CA LEU A 39 5.98 2.83 13.33
C LEU A 39 7.36 2.32 12.93
N GLU A 40 7.89 1.30 13.60
CA GLU A 40 9.14 0.64 13.25
C GLU A 40 9.01 -0.14 11.93
N GLU A 41 7.89 -0.85 11.73
CA GLU A 41 7.56 -1.50 10.46
C GLU A 41 7.44 -0.48 9.32
N GLU A 42 6.75 0.63 9.54
CA GLU A 42 6.60 1.71 8.55
C GLU A 42 7.96 2.34 8.22
N ASN A 43 8.79 2.62 9.22
CA ASN A 43 10.14 3.15 9.02
C ASN A 43 11.04 2.18 8.25
N ASN A 44 10.99 0.88 8.57
CA ASN A 44 11.76 -0.12 7.84
C ASN A 44 11.27 -0.25 6.39
N SER A 45 9.96 -0.21 6.16
CA SER A 45 9.39 -0.15 4.81
C SER A 45 9.89 1.07 4.04
N LEU A 46 10.02 2.23 4.69
CA LEU A 46 10.51 3.47 4.05
C LEU A 46 12.02 3.45 3.75
N LYS A 47 12.84 2.80 4.59
CA LYS A 47 14.30 2.71 4.40
C LYS A 47 14.71 1.91 3.15
N HIS A 48 13.86 0.97 2.73
CA HIS A 48 14.12 0.10 1.58
C HIS A 48 13.35 0.55 0.34
N LYS A 49 13.34 1.84 0.02
CA LYS A 49 12.68 2.35 -1.19
C LYS A 49 13.68 3.04 -2.11
N GLY A 50 13.74 2.58 -3.37
CA GLY A 50 14.55 3.18 -4.41
C GLY A 50 13.73 4.14 -5.26
N GLU A 51 14.27 5.31 -5.59
CA GLU A 51 13.64 6.23 -6.54
C GLU A 51 13.67 5.60 -7.94
N ILE A 52 12.51 5.52 -8.60
CA ILE A 52 12.39 4.82 -9.89
C ILE A 52 12.94 5.65 -11.06
N HIS A 53 13.01 6.96 -10.89
CA HIS A 53 13.61 7.90 -11.82
C HIS A 53 14.10 9.13 -11.05
N PRO A 54 15.37 9.57 -11.21
CA PRO A 54 15.92 10.70 -10.46
C PRO A 54 15.06 11.97 -10.57
N GLY A 55 14.75 12.57 -9.42
CA GLY A 55 13.99 13.82 -9.33
C GLY A 55 12.48 13.67 -9.57
N SER A 56 11.96 12.44 -9.68
CA SER A 56 10.53 12.18 -9.79
C SER A 56 9.81 12.18 -8.45
N ASN A 57 10.54 11.97 -7.34
CA ASN A 57 9.99 11.69 -6.01
C ASN A 57 9.01 10.51 -5.99
N VAL A 58 9.15 9.58 -6.94
CA VAL A 58 8.37 8.34 -7.00
C VAL A 58 9.29 7.20 -6.64
N PHE A 59 8.89 6.47 -5.60
CA PHE A 59 9.69 5.39 -5.03
C PHE A 59 8.98 4.05 -5.17
N ALA A 60 9.77 3.00 -5.33
CA ALA A 60 9.33 1.62 -5.28
C ALA A 60 10.13 0.87 -4.20
N GLU A 61 9.55 -0.19 -3.65
CA GLU A 61 10.27 -1.11 -2.75
C GLU A 61 11.57 -1.58 -3.43
N GLU A 62 12.66 -1.63 -2.68
CA GLU A 62 14.01 -1.92 -3.14
C GLU A 62 14.08 -3.26 -3.88
N LEU A 63 13.48 -4.31 -3.32
CA LEU A 63 13.43 -5.62 -3.96
C LEU A 63 12.63 -5.57 -5.27
N ALA A 64 11.44 -4.96 -5.25
CA ALA A 64 10.60 -4.81 -6.44
C ALA A 64 11.30 -3.99 -7.54
N TRP A 65 12.04 -2.95 -7.14
CA TRP A 65 12.82 -2.12 -8.04
C TRP A 65 14.03 -2.88 -8.61
N ALA A 66 14.75 -3.63 -7.79
CA ALA A 66 15.86 -4.47 -8.22
C ALA A 66 15.40 -5.55 -9.21
N LEU A 67 14.27 -6.21 -8.95
CA LEU A 67 13.67 -7.19 -9.85
C LEU A 67 13.22 -6.54 -11.16
N THR A 68 12.60 -5.37 -11.09
CA THR A 68 12.20 -4.60 -12.28
C THR A 68 13.40 -4.25 -13.14
N ASN A 69 14.52 -3.85 -12.54
CA ASN A 69 15.74 -3.50 -13.27
C ASN A 69 16.39 -4.68 -14.00
N LYS A 70 16.12 -5.93 -13.59
CA LYS A 70 16.59 -7.14 -14.29
C LYS A 70 15.79 -7.46 -15.55
N ALA A 71 14.67 -6.78 -15.81
CA ALA A 71 13.86 -7.03 -16.99
C ALA A 71 14.64 -6.72 -18.29
N THR A 72 14.63 -7.66 -19.22
CA THR A 72 15.35 -7.60 -20.50
C THR A 72 14.52 -7.00 -21.64
N SER A 73 13.21 -6.82 -21.46
CA SER A 73 12.32 -6.22 -22.45
C SER A 73 11.55 -5.04 -21.88
N CYS A 74 11.21 -4.06 -22.74
CA CYS A 74 10.40 -2.90 -22.37
C CYS A 74 9.04 -3.34 -21.78
N THR A 75 8.40 -4.35 -22.37
CA THR A 75 7.10 -4.84 -21.89
C THR A 75 7.21 -5.45 -20.50
N SER A 76 8.18 -6.33 -20.25
CA SER A 76 8.39 -6.92 -18.93
C SER A 76 8.74 -5.85 -17.89
N PHE A 77 9.59 -4.89 -18.26
CA PHE A 77 9.97 -3.78 -17.39
C PHE A 77 8.77 -2.93 -16.98
N VAL A 78 7.97 -2.46 -17.93
CA VAL A 78 6.80 -1.61 -17.65
C VAL A 78 5.78 -2.36 -16.78
N ARG A 79 5.57 -3.65 -17.02
CA ARG A 79 4.63 -4.47 -16.24
C ARG A 79 5.09 -4.62 -14.79
N SER A 80 6.36 -4.93 -14.56
CA SER A 80 6.93 -5.05 -13.21
C SER A 80 6.95 -3.70 -12.51
N LEU A 81 7.38 -2.63 -13.20
CA LEU A 81 7.43 -1.29 -12.63
C LEU A 81 6.04 -0.78 -12.24
N THR A 82 5.02 -1.06 -13.05
CA THR A 82 3.63 -0.66 -12.74
C THR A 82 3.17 -1.28 -11.42
N LEU A 83 3.50 -2.56 -11.17
CA LEU A 83 3.18 -3.24 -9.90
C LEU A 83 4.04 -2.78 -8.73
N ALA A 84 5.26 -2.32 -9.00
CA ALA A 84 6.16 -1.80 -7.97
C ALA A 84 5.74 -0.40 -7.47
N VAL A 85 4.98 0.36 -8.28
CA VAL A 85 4.61 1.77 -8.01
C VAL A 85 3.14 1.93 -7.59
N PHE A 86 2.27 1.02 -8.01
CA PHE A 86 0.84 1.04 -7.74
C PHE A 86 0.37 -0.27 -7.12
N ASP A 87 -0.43 -0.15 -6.05
CA ASP A 87 -1.13 -1.28 -5.47
C ASP A 87 -2.14 -1.85 -6.47
N VAL A 88 -2.34 -3.18 -6.40
CA VAL A 88 -3.26 -3.90 -7.29
C VAL A 88 -4.68 -3.32 -7.21
N GLU A 89 -5.12 -2.99 -6.00
CA GLU A 89 -6.42 -2.36 -5.72
C GLU A 89 -6.61 -1.03 -6.48
N THR A 90 -5.58 -0.19 -6.50
CA THR A 90 -5.59 1.06 -7.25
C THR A 90 -5.66 0.79 -8.76
N LEU A 91 -4.90 -0.19 -9.24
CA LEU A 91 -4.86 -0.56 -10.66
C LEU A 91 -6.21 -1.09 -11.16
N VAL A 92 -6.90 -1.93 -10.39
CA VAL A 92 -8.19 -2.49 -10.81
C VAL A 92 -9.31 -1.44 -10.82
N ARG A 93 -9.28 -0.47 -9.89
CA ARG A 93 -10.25 0.62 -9.79
C ARG A 93 -9.98 1.81 -10.72
N SER A 94 -8.77 1.95 -11.25
CA SER A 94 -8.36 3.12 -12.04
C SER A 94 -8.10 2.82 -13.51
N ASN A 95 -8.30 3.79 -14.39
CA ASN A 95 -7.82 3.78 -15.78
C ASN A 95 -6.57 4.65 -15.93
N LEU A 96 -5.75 4.40 -16.95
CA LEU A 96 -4.52 5.17 -17.18
C LEU A 96 -4.75 6.70 -17.23
N ARG A 97 -5.88 7.15 -17.80
CA ARG A 97 -6.25 8.58 -17.90
C ARG A 97 -7.62 8.88 -17.28
N GLY A 98 -8.18 7.92 -16.56
CA GLY A 98 -9.55 7.99 -16.06
C GLY A 98 -10.61 7.88 -17.16
N GLY A 99 -11.86 8.07 -16.75
CA GLY A 99 -13.00 8.13 -17.66
C GLY A 99 -13.77 6.81 -17.80
N ARG A 100 -14.71 6.81 -18.74
CA ARG A 100 -15.67 5.73 -18.95
C ARG A 100 -15.20 4.81 -20.08
N ASN A 101 -15.49 3.52 -19.96
CA ASN A 101 -15.23 2.59 -21.05
C ASN A 101 -16.17 2.91 -22.21
N LYS A 102 -15.63 3.26 -23.39
CA LYS A 102 -16.45 3.62 -24.57
C LYS A 102 -17.36 2.47 -25.04
N ARG A 103 -17.01 1.22 -24.71
CA ARG A 103 -17.78 0.02 -25.12
C ARG A 103 -18.89 -0.36 -24.14
N GLN A 104 -18.92 0.21 -22.94
CA GLN A 104 -19.96 -0.03 -21.94
C GLN A 104 -20.53 1.32 -21.54
N GLN A 105 -21.62 1.71 -22.20
CA GLN A 105 -22.26 3.01 -22.00
C GLN A 105 -22.75 3.17 -20.54
N ASP A 106 -23.16 2.07 -19.90
CA ASP A 106 -23.53 2.00 -18.48
C ASP A 106 -22.40 1.63 -17.53
N GLY A 107 -21.17 1.43 -18.04
CA GLY A 107 -20.04 1.03 -17.20
C GLY A 107 -19.67 2.10 -16.16
N GLU A 108 -19.21 1.69 -14.99
CA GLU A 108 -18.73 2.60 -13.96
C GLU A 108 -17.57 3.48 -14.49
N ARG A 109 -17.62 4.78 -14.19
CA ARG A 109 -16.52 5.70 -14.48
C ARG A 109 -15.40 5.43 -13.51
N LYS A 110 -14.18 5.25 -14.02
CA LYS A 110 -12.99 4.98 -13.19
C LYS A 110 -12.08 6.20 -13.14
N ASP A 111 -11.42 6.34 -12.00
CA ASP A 111 -10.46 7.43 -11.78
C ASP A 111 -9.19 7.25 -12.62
N GLY A 112 -8.47 8.36 -12.80
CA GLY A 112 -7.15 8.34 -13.42
C GLY A 112 -6.10 7.80 -12.44
N LEU A 113 -5.11 7.09 -12.96
CA LEU A 113 -3.88 6.87 -12.20
C LEU A 113 -3.20 8.22 -11.89
N ASP A 114 -2.52 8.26 -10.75
CA ASP A 114 -1.66 9.38 -10.36
C ASP A 114 -0.71 9.73 -11.52
N SER A 115 -0.86 10.96 -12.03
CA SER A 115 -0.12 11.43 -13.20
C SER A 115 1.38 11.51 -12.93
N THR A 116 1.79 11.91 -11.72
CA THR A 116 3.20 11.98 -11.30
C THR A 116 3.83 10.61 -11.36
N LYS A 117 3.18 9.59 -10.79
CA LYS A 117 3.63 8.20 -10.85
C LYS A 117 3.69 7.68 -12.27
N VAL A 118 2.67 7.96 -13.09
CA VAL A 118 2.65 7.58 -14.51
C VAL A 118 3.78 8.25 -15.29
N HIS A 119 4.06 9.54 -15.05
CA HIS A 119 5.16 10.27 -15.68
C HIS A 119 6.52 9.71 -15.30
N ALA A 120 6.72 9.34 -14.02
CA ALA A 120 7.92 8.68 -13.55
C ALA A 120 8.15 7.32 -14.24
N ILE A 121 7.09 6.52 -14.44
CA ILE A 121 7.16 5.26 -15.19
C ILE A 121 7.58 5.52 -16.65
N TYR A 122 7.01 6.52 -17.31
CA TYR A 122 7.43 6.89 -18.67
C TYR A 122 8.90 7.28 -18.71
N ALA A 123 9.34 8.13 -17.79
CA ALA A 123 10.72 8.62 -17.75
C ALA A 123 11.72 7.49 -17.47
N ALA A 124 11.46 6.65 -16.45
CA ALA A 124 12.26 5.47 -16.13
C ALA A 124 12.37 4.50 -17.31
N THR A 125 11.25 4.26 -18.00
CA THR A 125 11.21 3.34 -19.14
C THR A 125 11.98 3.89 -20.33
N LEU A 126 11.80 5.16 -20.68
CA LEU A 126 12.50 5.80 -21.80
C LEU A 126 14.01 5.93 -21.53
N ALA A 127 14.42 6.09 -20.28
CA ALA A 127 15.82 6.08 -19.89
C ALA A 127 16.48 4.71 -20.12
N LYS A 128 15.79 3.62 -19.79
CA LYS A 128 16.32 2.24 -19.96
C LYS A 128 16.15 1.69 -21.38
N PHE A 129 15.06 2.05 -22.05
CA PHE A 129 14.71 1.60 -23.40
C PHE A 129 14.44 2.80 -24.32
N PRO A 130 15.50 3.43 -24.86
CA PRO A 130 15.35 4.67 -25.64
C PRO A 130 14.50 4.53 -26.91
N THR A 131 14.38 3.32 -27.46
CA THR A 131 13.57 3.03 -28.65
C THR A 131 12.09 2.85 -28.35
N ALA A 132 11.69 2.79 -27.07
CA ALA A 132 10.30 2.66 -26.68
C ALA A 132 9.52 3.95 -26.94
N THR A 133 8.23 3.81 -27.25
CA THR A 133 7.33 4.97 -27.41
C THR A 133 6.38 5.08 -26.23
N LYS A 134 5.97 6.31 -25.90
CA LYS A 134 4.93 6.55 -24.88
C LYS A 134 3.62 5.79 -25.16
N SER A 135 3.28 5.60 -26.44
CA SER A 135 2.10 4.82 -26.84
C SER A 135 2.23 3.34 -26.45
N GLN A 136 3.38 2.72 -26.75
CA GLN A 136 3.64 1.32 -26.37
C GLN A 136 3.65 1.12 -24.84
N ILE A 137 4.25 2.06 -24.11
CA ILE A 137 4.29 2.04 -22.65
C ILE A 137 2.87 2.14 -22.07
N GLY A 138 2.09 3.13 -22.50
CA GLY A 138 0.71 3.31 -22.05
C GLY A 138 -0.21 2.14 -22.41
N SER A 139 -0.03 1.54 -23.60
CA SER A 139 -0.75 0.32 -24.00
C SER A 139 -0.42 -0.87 -23.10
N THR A 140 0.86 -1.01 -22.72
CA THR A 140 1.31 -2.06 -21.80
C THR A 140 0.70 -1.92 -20.40
N ILE A 141 0.65 -0.69 -19.86
CA ILE A 141 -0.01 -0.39 -18.58
C ILE A 141 -1.50 -0.77 -18.63
N ASN A 142 -2.21 -0.32 -19.66
CA ASN A 142 -3.63 -0.64 -19.84
C ASN A 142 -3.88 -2.14 -19.96
N ARG A 143 -3.02 -2.86 -20.69
CA ARG A 143 -3.12 -4.32 -20.81
C ARG A 143 -2.94 -4.99 -19.45
N LYS A 144 -1.96 -4.56 -18.65
CA LYS A 144 -1.75 -5.10 -17.30
C LYS A 144 -2.96 -4.85 -16.38
N ILE A 145 -3.56 -3.65 -16.43
CA ILE A 145 -4.79 -3.35 -15.70
C ILE A 145 -5.94 -4.27 -16.13
N ALA A 146 -6.12 -4.47 -17.44
CA ALA A 146 -7.17 -5.35 -17.96
C ALA A 146 -6.99 -6.80 -17.52
N GLU A 147 -5.76 -7.31 -17.52
CA GLU A 147 -5.42 -8.64 -17.01
C GLU A 147 -5.72 -8.79 -15.51
N LEU A 148 -5.33 -7.81 -14.69
CA LEU A 148 -5.60 -7.84 -13.24
C LEU A 148 -7.11 -7.92 -12.97
N ARG A 149 -7.91 -7.10 -13.67
CA ARG A 149 -9.37 -7.14 -13.55
C ARG A 149 -9.97 -8.46 -14.01
N HIS A 150 -9.41 -9.05 -15.05
CA HIS A 150 -9.85 -10.35 -15.54
C HIS A 150 -9.55 -11.47 -14.54
N ASN A 151 -8.36 -11.46 -13.95
CA ASN A 151 -7.96 -12.44 -12.94
C ASN A 151 -8.79 -12.32 -11.66
N LEU A 152 -9.10 -11.09 -11.23
CA LEU A 152 -9.96 -10.85 -10.07
C LEU A 152 -11.35 -11.47 -10.26
N ARG A 153 -11.99 -11.22 -11.42
CA ARG A 153 -13.30 -11.84 -11.74
C ARG A 153 -13.26 -13.36 -11.74
N LYS A 154 -12.16 -13.97 -12.20
CA LYS A 154 -12.00 -15.43 -12.18
C LYS A 154 -11.90 -15.98 -10.76
N GLN A 155 -11.17 -15.28 -9.87
CA GLN A 155 -11.06 -15.70 -8.47
C GLN A 155 -12.42 -15.64 -7.76
N ASP A 156 -13.26 -14.66 -8.09
CA ASP A 156 -14.61 -14.55 -7.50
C ASP A 156 -15.53 -15.71 -7.96
N THR A 157 -15.42 -16.14 -9.22
CA THR A 157 -16.19 -17.28 -9.73
C THR A 157 -15.74 -18.62 -9.13
N ASP A 158 -14.43 -18.81 -8.96
CA ASP A 158 -13.88 -20.05 -8.40
C ASP A 158 -14.28 -20.21 -6.93
N LYS A 159 -14.25 -19.12 -6.14
CA LYS A 159 -14.67 -19.12 -4.72
C LYS A 159 -16.18 -19.31 -4.51
N SER A 160 -17.01 -19.03 -5.51
CA SER A 160 -18.47 -19.19 -5.43
C SER A 160 -18.93 -20.61 -5.76
N SER A 161 -17.99 -21.49 -6.13
CA SER A 161 -18.26 -22.87 -6.59
C SER A 161 -17.84 -23.96 -5.58
N ASP A 162 -17.28 -23.55 -4.44
CA ASP A 162 -16.94 -24.40 -3.26
C ASP A 162 -17.94 -24.18 -2.12
#